data_AF-A0A316KJA0-F1
#
_entry.id   AF-A0A316KJA0-F1
#
_cell.length_a   1.000
_cell.length_b   1.000
_cell.length_c   1.000
_cell.angle_alpha   90.00
_cell.angle_beta   90.00
_cell.angle_gamma   90.00
#
_symmetry.space_group_name_H-M   'P 1'
#
loop_
_entity.id
_entity.type
_entity.pdbx_description
1 polymer ?
#
loop_
_entity_poly.entity_id
_entity_poly.type
_entity_poly.pdbx_seq_one_letter_code
_entity_poly.pdbx_strand_id
1 'polypeptide(L)'
;MSNSAAPARSNGTAAMIAQDRTGGPLSSGTCGSCHSGGNYGTTFTIEVKDAGNNVVTSYTPNATYTIEYPVNTTSGTPGGYGM
;
A
#
# COMPACT_ATOMS: atom_id res chain seq x y z
N MET A 1 8.75 -26.02 -7.00
CA MET A 1 9.01 -24.80 -6.19
C MET A 1 9.60 -23.76 -7.12
N SER A 2 8.76 -22.91 -7.72
CA SER A 2 9.22 -21.84 -8.61
C SER A 2 9.44 -20.59 -7.77
N ASN A 3 10.70 -20.22 -7.57
CA ASN A 3 11.09 -18.99 -6.91
C ASN A 3 10.85 -17.83 -7.89
N SER A 4 9.75 -17.11 -7.73
CA SER A 4 9.49 -15.89 -8.50
C SER A 4 10.52 -14.85 -8.10
N ALA A 5 11.51 -14.62 -8.97
CA ALA A 5 12.43 -13.50 -8.87
C ALA A 5 11.62 -12.20 -8.70
N ALA A 6 11.98 -11.39 -7.71
CA ALA A 6 11.39 -10.07 -7.52
C ALA A 6 11.42 -9.31 -8.85
N PRO A 7 10.30 -8.74 -9.33
CA PRO A 7 10.28 -8.01 -10.58
C PRO A 7 11.32 -6.89 -10.52
N ALA A 8 11.95 -6.57 -11.66
CA ALA A 8 13.15 -5.73 -11.79
C ALA A 8 13.02 -4.27 -11.26
N ARG A 9 11.94 -3.92 -10.53
CA ARG A 9 11.65 -2.60 -9.98
C ARG A 9 11.01 -2.63 -8.57
N SER A 10 11.14 -3.72 -7.81
CA SER A 10 10.55 -3.82 -6.46
C SER A 10 11.16 -2.87 -5.41
N ASN A 11 12.30 -2.22 -5.69
CA ASN A 11 12.95 -1.30 -4.74
C ASN A 11 12.38 0.14 -4.77
N GLY A 12 11.37 0.41 -5.59
CA GLY A 12 10.77 1.74 -5.75
C GLY A 12 11.59 2.70 -6.63
N THR A 13 10.95 3.75 -7.14
CA THR A 13 11.56 4.68 -8.12
C THR A 13 12.74 5.46 -7.55
N ALA A 14 12.72 5.79 -6.26
CA ALA A 14 13.82 6.48 -5.59
C ALA A 14 15.10 5.64 -5.61
N ALA A 15 15.03 4.35 -5.27
CA ALA A 15 16.21 3.48 -5.25
C ALA A 15 16.68 3.08 -6.65
N MET A 16 15.75 2.93 -7.60
CA MET A 16 16.08 2.41 -8.93
C MET A 16 16.62 3.47 -9.88
N ILE A 17 16.12 4.71 -9.80
CA ILE A 17 16.44 5.79 -10.74
C ILE A 17 16.62 7.16 -10.09
N ALA A 18 16.73 7.23 -8.76
CA ALA A 18 16.93 8.49 -8.02
C ALA A 18 15.85 9.55 -8.30
N GLN A 19 14.58 9.14 -8.45
CA GLN A 19 13.47 10.05 -8.70
C GLN A 19 12.39 9.97 -7.61
N ASP A 20 12.07 11.14 -7.07
CA ASP A 20 10.85 11.37 -6.29
C ASP A 20 9.63 11.40 -7.20
N ARG A 21 8.62 10.61 -6.85
CA ARG A 21 7.30 10.51 -7.50
C ARG A 21 6.14 10.64 -6.51
N THR A 22 6.43 11.07 -5.28
CA THR A 22 5.45 11.22 -4.20
C THR A 22 4.50 12.40 -4.41
N GLY A 23 4.85 13.32 -5.31
CA GLY A 23 4.09 14.54 -5.54
C GLY A 23 4.43 15.68 -4.57
N GLY A 24 5.50 15.54 -3.79
CA GLY A 24 6.04 16.63 -2.97
C GLY A 24 6.58 17.81 -3.79
N PRO A 25 6.91 18.95 -3.15
CA PRO A 25 7.33 20.18 -3.85
C PRO A 25 8.66 20.05 -4.61
N LEU A 26 9.48 19.04 -4.29
CA LEU A 26 10.72 18.74 -4.98
C LEU A 26 10.57 17.59 -6.00
N SER A 27 9.35 17.05 -6.14
CA SER A 27 9.05 15.93 -7.02
C SER A 27 9.10 16.39 -8.48
N SER A 28 9.75 15.60 -9.34
CA SER A 28 9.88 15.88 -10.78
C SER A 28 8.65 15.46 -11.61
N GLY A 29 7.62 14.95 -10.94
CA GLY A 29 6.39 14.40 -11.49
C GLY A 29 5.76 13.41 -10.51
N THR A 30 4.66 12.77 -10.90
CA THR A 30 4.05 11.70 -10.10
C THR A 30 4.14 10.36 -10.85
N CYS A 31 3.68 9.28 -10.25
CA CYS A 31 3.56 7.99 -10.94
C CYS A 31 2.67 8.10 -12.20
N GLY A 32 1.67 8.99 -12.17
CA GLY A 32 0.77 9.28 -13.29
C GLY A 32 1.43 9.96 -14.49
N SER A 33 2.69 10.39 -14.38
CA SER A 33 3.46 10.90 -15.52
C SER A 33 3.94 9.80 -16.47
N CYS A 34 4.03 8.55 -16.00
CA CYS A 34 4.47 7.40 -16.81
C CYS A 34 3.44 6.25 -16.85
N HIS A 35 2.55 6.19 -15.85
CA HIS A 35 1.42 5.27 -15.79
C HIS A 35 0.12 6.03 -16.08
N SER A 36 -1.01 5.34 -16.24
CA SER A 36 -2.31 6.01 -16.40
C SER A 36 -2.56 6.90 -15.19
N GLY A 37 -2.36 8.20 -15.36
CA GLY A 37 -2.61 9.20 -14.35
C GLY A 37 -4.11 9.42 -14.13
N GLY A 38 -4.44 10.13 -13.06
CA GLY A 38 -5.80 10.43 -12.69
C GLY A 38 -5.88 10.93 -11.26
N ASN A 39 -7.05 11.44 -10.88
CA ASN A 39 -7.35 11.72 -9.49
C ASN A 39 -8.04 10.49 -8.89
N TYR A 40 -7.38 9.87 -7.92
CA TYR A 40 -7.86 8.69 -7.21
C TYR A 40 -7.84 8.97 -5.72
N GLY A 41 -8.93 8.61 -5.06
CA GLY A 41 -9.10 8.77 -3.63
C GLY A 41 -9.27 7.41 -2.97
N THR A 42 -8.63 7.22 -1.82
CA THR A 42 -8.79 6.02 -0.99
C THR A 42 -8.89 6.39 0.47
N THR A 43 -9.59 5.54 1.22
CA THR A 43 -9.58 5.54 2.69
C THR A 43 -9.31 4.13 3.19
N PHE A 44 -8.72 4.01 4.38
CA PHE A 44 -8.51 2.73 5.05
C PHE A 44 -8.77 2.86 6.54
N THR A 45 -9.20 1.76 7.15
CA THR A 45 -9.20 1.57 8.60
C THR A 45 -8.20 0.48 8.95
N ILE A 46 -7.72 0.45 10.19
CA ILE A 46 -6.87 -0.64 10.68
C ILE A 46 -7.56 -1.22 11.91
N GLU A 47 -7.78 -2.54 11.88
CA GLU A 47 -8.32 -3.31 12.98
C GLU A 47 -7.31 -4.39 13.36
N VAL A 48 -7.14 -4.59 14.67
CA VAL A 48 -6.36 -5.72 15.20
C VAL A 48 -7.36 -6.70 15.79
N LYS A 49 -7.32 -7.94 15.33
CA LYS A 49 -8.24 -9.00 15.73
C LYS A 49 -7.50 -10.15 16.41
N ASP A 50 -8.11 -10.74 17.43
CA ASP A 50 -7.62 -11.97 18.06
C ASP A 50 -7.91 -13.22 17.20
N ALA A 51 -7.53 -14.40 17.70
CA ALA A 51 -7.80 -15.67 17.03
C ALA A 51 -9.31 -16.01 16.90
N GLY A 52 -10.17 -15.33 17.67
CA GLY A 52 -11.63 -15.42 17.59
C GLY A 52 -12.26 -14.40 16.64
N ASN A 53 -11.46 -13.61 15.91
CA ASN A 53 -11.88 -12.50 15.06
C ASN A 53 -12.52 -11.31 15.81
N ASN A 54 -12.25 -11.16 17.10
CA ASN A 54 -12.74 -10.01 17.86
C ASN A 54 -11.73 -8.86 17.77
N VAL A 55 -12.21 -7.64 17.56
CA VAL A 55 -11.37 -6.44 17.61
C VAL A 55 -10.84 -6.25 19.03
N VAL A 56 -9.53 -6.10 19.16
CA VAL A 56 -8.85 -5.92 20.44
C VAL A 56 -8.31 -4.51 20.60
N THR A 57 -8.35 -4.00 21.83
CA THR A 57 -7.79 -2.70 22.23
C THR A 57 -6.63 -2.82 23.21
N SER A 58 -6.28 -4.05 23.61
CA SER A 58 -5.18 -4.36 24.51
C SER A 58 -4.32 -5.50 23.98
N TYR A 59 -3.02 -5.41 24.29
CA TYR A 59 -2.03 -6.41 23.90
C TYR A 59 -1.87 -7.46 25.00
N THR A 60 -1.85 -8.73 24.60
CA THR A 60 -1.48 -9.86 25.44
C THR A 60 -0.20 -10.48 24.87
N PRO A 61 0.88 -10.57 25.66
CA PRO A 61 2.12 -11.20 25.21
C PRO A 61 1.89 -12.61 24.68
N ASN A 62 2.62 -12.95 23.61
CA ASN A 62 2.63 -14.27 22.96
C ASN A 62 1.29 -14.69 22.31
N ALA A 63 0.29 -13.81 22.25
CA ALA A 63 -0.90 -14.03 21.44
C ALA A 63 -0.61 -13.72 19.97
N THR A 64 -1.25 -14.47 19.06
CA THR A 64 -1.24 -14.17 17.62
C THR A 64 -2.43 -13.28 17.30
N TYR A 65 -2.17 -12.24 16.50
CA TYR A 65 -3.18 -11.28 16.07
C TYR A 65 -3.23 -11.21 14.55
N THR A 66 -4.42 -10.95 14.04
CA THR A 66 -4.64 -10.62 12.63
C THR A 66 -4.79 -9.12 12.50
N ILE A 67 -4.00 -8.49 11.62
CA ILE A 67 -4.22 -7.10 11.24
C ILE A 67 -5.07 -7.09 9.99
N GLU A 68 -6.26 -6.48 10.09
CA GLU A 68 -7.14 -6.28 8.96
C GLU A 68 -7.14 -4.79 8.60
N TYR A 69 -6.97 -4.49 7.31
CA TYR A 69 -6.94 -3.12 6.81
C TYR A 69 -7.75 -3.02 5.51
N PRO A 70 -9.08 -2.88 5.58
CA PRO A 70 -9.88 -2.73 4.38
C PRO A 70 -9.54 -1.39 3.70
N VAL A 71 -9.25 -1.45 2.40
CA VAL A 71 -9.00 -0.27 1.56
C VAL A 71 -10.24 -0.03 0.71
N ASN A 72 -10.81 1.17 0.81
CA ASN A 72 -11.98 1.59 0.06
C ASN A 72 -11.62 2.73 -0.88
N THR A 73 -12.05 2.69 -2.13
CA THR A 73 -11.96 3.83 -3.03
C THR A 73 -13.04 4.85 -2.73
N THR A 74 -12.62 6.11 -2.60
CA THR A 74 -13.51 7.26 -2.40
C THR A 74 -13.70 8.05 -3.69
N SER A 75 -12.79 7.94 -4.67
CA SER A 75 -12.96 8.55 -6.00
C SER A 75 -12.15 7.85 -7.10
N GLY A 76 -12.65 7.93 -8.33
CA GLY A 76 -12.06 7.28 -9.50
C GLY A 76 -12.42 5.79 -9.62
N THR A 77 -11.80 5.10 -10.57
CA THR A 77 -11.92 3.64 -10.77
C THR A 77 -10.51 3.04 -10.89
N PRO A 78 -9.79 2.93 -9.76
CA PRO A 78 -8.43 2.40 -9.78
C PRO A 78 -8.45 0.92 -10.19
N GLY A 79 -7.48 0.51 -11.03
CA GLY A 79 -7.31 -0.89 -11.42
C GLY A 79 -6.81 -1.79 -10.28
N GLY A 80 -6.39 -1.19 -9.16
CA GLY A 80 -5.92 -1.86 -7.95
C GLY A 80 -5.33 -0.86 -6.95
N TYR A 81 -5.04 -1.33 -5.73
CA TYR A 81 -4.43 -0.55 -4.65
C TYR A 81 -3.05 -1.16 -4.30
N GLY A 82 -2.09 -1.06 -5.22
CA GLY A 82 -0.77 -1.73 -5.14
C GLY A 82 -0.86 -3.27 -5.20
N MET A 83 0.22 -4.04 -5.41
CA MET A 83 1.58 -3.72 -5.89
C MET A 83 1.69 -3.82 -7.42
#